data_AF-A0A7G9STD0-F1
#
_entry.id   AF-A0A7G9STD0-F1
#
_cell.length_a   1.000
_cell.length_b   1.000
_cell.length_c   1.000
_cell.angle_alpha   90.00
_cell.angle_beta   90.00
_cell.angle_gamma   90.00
#
_symmetry.space_group_name_H-M   'P 1'
#
loop_
_entity.id
_entity.type
_entity.pdbx_description
1 polymer ?
#
loop_
_entity_poly.entity_id
_entity_poly.type
_entity_poly.pdbx_seq_one_letter_code
_entity_poly.pdbx_strand_id
1 'polypeptide(L)'
;MSDPTVDPGEPAEKRVRKTRVAKPAAAKDSLTIPPLDAASAAPPAAPAPAPASPPQAAVPPSAPSPPPARQQAPAPAAASHATHETPAPSAPSTGSIDGGDAGGNAQHHGQNRQHGQNAQHNQNNQGGDQQGNRRDRFKNRRDRNRDRPRDQQGFPDDNGGGNGEGFVARPHPQVPEGFPQYSLGDLKRMPAHKLLEIADQLQISEGVARARKQDIIFGILKVLTRHGEGVAADGVLEILPDGFGFLRAAEASYLAGPDDTYISPSQIRRFNLRTGDHISGRIRWPKDGERYFALNIVDTINGEPIEASKNKALFENLTPLFPRKKFKLERGDGSSEDITGRILDLMAPQGKGQRALIVSPPKAGKTMMMQQIASAISYNHPDVHLIVLLIDERPEEVTEMQRTVRGEVISSTFDEPAARHVQVAEMVIERAKRLVEHKKDVVILLDSITRLARAYNNVLPSSGKVLTGGVDANALHRPKRFFGAARNVEEGGSLTIIATALIDTGSAMDKVIYEEFKGTGNSEVHLDRRITEKRVYPAIGVNASGTRREDYLIEPDLLQKIWILRKLLHPMDEIAAMEFLLDKMKSTKSNDEFFGSMKR
;
A
#
# COMPACT_ATOMS: atom_id res chain seq x y z
N MET A 1 -27.43 -35.61 -13.35
CA MET A 1 -27.18 -37.06 -13.23
C MET A 1 -25.87 -37.22 -12.48
N SER A 2 -25.80 -37.80 -11.27
CA SER A 2 -26.86 -38.26 -10.35
C SER A 2 -26.25 -38.36 -8.95
N ASP A 3 -26.99 -38.03 -7.89
CA ASP A 3 -26.62 -38.36 -6.51
C ASP A 3 -26.68 -39.88 -6.24
N PRO A 4 -25.95 -40.38 -5.23
CA PRO A 4 -26.33 -41.57 -4.47
C PRO A 4 -27.00 -41.17 -3.15
N THR A 5 -28.32 -41.36 -3.07
CA THR A 5 -29.08 -41.28 -1.82
C THR A 5 -28.82 -42.48 -0.91
N VAL A 6 -28.97 -42.26 0.40
CA VAL A 6 -28.82 -43.26 1.48
C VAL A 6 -30.04 -44.18 1.59
N ASP A 7 -29.83 -45.44 1.99
CA ASP A 7 -30.90 -46.39 2.38
C ASP A 7 -30.64 -46.92 3.83
N PRO A 8 -31.66 -47.18 4.68
CA PRO A 8 -31.48 -47.39 6.13
C PRO A 8 -31.80 -48.81 6.66
N GLY A 9 -31.33 -49.11 7.87
CA GLY A 9 -31.50 -50.38 8.61
C GLY A 9 -30.15 -51.08 8.80
N GLU A 10 -29.76 -51.62 9.96
CA GLU A 10 -30.54 -52.28 11.03
C GLU A 10 -29.87 -52.08 12.45
N PRO A 11 -30.31 -52.71 13.57
CA PRO A 11 -30.32 -52.06 14.88
C PRO A 11 -29.08 -52.24 15.80
N ALA A 12 -29.12 -51.52 16.93
CA ALA A 12 -28.05 -51.41 17.91
C ALA A 12 -28.11 -52.46 19.05
N GLU A 13 -26.96 -52.78 19.67
CA GLU A 13 -26.90 -52.97 21.13
C GLU A 13 -25.58 -52.54 21.82
N LYS A 14 -25.75 -51.68 22.82
CA LYS A 14 -25.06 -51.55 24.14
C LYS A 14 -23.55 -51.83 24.27
N ARG A 15 -22.84 -50.81 24.80
CA ARG A 15 -21.78 -51.04 25.81
C ARG A 15 -21.81 -50.00 26.95
N VAL A 16 -21.41 -50.44 28.14
CA VAL A 16 -21.70 -49.85 29.46
C VAL A 16 -20.71 -48.75 29.88
N ARG A 17 -21.17 -47.74 30.64
CA ARG A 17 -20.34 -46.86 31.49
C ARG A 17 -20.87 -46.77 32.93
N LYS A 18 -19.92 -46.73 33.88
CA LYS A 18 -20.03 -46.47 35.33
C LYS A 18 -18.93 -45.43 35.66
N THR A 19 -18.97 -44.58 36.70
CA THR A 19 -20.02 -43.84 37.44
C THR A 19 -19.27 -42.70 38.16
N ARG A 20 -19.86 -41.53 38.43
CA ARG A 20 -19.35 -40.63 39.49
C ARG A 20 -20.50 -39.89 40.19
N VAL A 21 -20.30 -39.59 41.46
CA VAL A 21 -21.34 -39.26 42.46
C VAL A 21 -21.64 -37.74 42.54
N ALA A 22 -22.85 -37.42 43.00
CA ALA A 22 -23.47 -36.09 43.14
C ALA A 22 -22.90 -35.24 44.32
N LYS A 23 -23.39 -34.06 44.75
CA LYS A 23 -24.60 -33.19 44.57
C LYS A 23 -24.24 -31.80 45.23
N PRO A 24 -25.14 -30.82 45.52
CA PRO A 24 -26.34 -30.28 44.85
C PRO A 24 -26.21 -28.77 44.49
N ALA A 25 -27.25 -28.19 43.89
CA ALA A 25 -27.42 -26.75 43.65
C ALA A 25 -28.05 -26.00 44.86
N ALA A 26 -27.91 -24.68 44.89
CA ALA A 26 -28.57 -23.79 45.85
C ALA A 26 -29.74 -23.03 45.22
N ALA A 27 -30.86 -22.92 45.95
CA ALA A 27 -32.04 -22.16 45.54
C ALA A 27 -32.02 -20.74 46.11
N LYS A 28 -32.80 -19.84 45.49
CA LYS A 28 -33.12 -18.52 46.05
C LYS A 28 -34.25 -18.67 47.07
N ASP A 29 -34.20 -17.92 48.15
CA ASP A 29 -35.36 -17.14 48.61
C ASP A 29 -34.95 -15.98 49.52
N SER A 30 -35.92 -15.14 49.90
CA SER A 30 -35.75 -13.71 50.21
C SER A 30 -36.16 -13.32 51.65
N LEU A 31 -36.05 -12.01 51.98
CA LEU A 31 -36.62 -11.31 53.16
C LEU A 31 -35.86 -11.46 54.50
N THR A 32 -35.75 -10.50 55.44
CA THR A 32 -35.65 -9.00 55.46
C THR A 32 -35.38 -8.54 56.92
N ILE A 33 -34.61 -7.45 57.16
CA ILE A 33 -34.78 -6.45 58.28
C ILE A 33 -34.46 -6.92 59.75
N PRO A 34 -33.89 -6.11 60.69
CA PRO A 34 -32.89 -5.02 60.61
C PRO A 34 -31.83 -5.09 61.81
N PRO A 35 -31.40 -4.05 62.59
CA PRO A 35 -30.02 -3.97 63.12
C PRO A 35 -29.88 -4.12 64.66
N LEU A 36 -28.65 -4.02 65.19
CA LEU A 36 -28.35 -3.58 66.57
C LEU A 36 -26.87 -3.17 66.75
N ASP A 37 -26.63 -2.02 67.40
CA ASP A 37 -25.32 -1.55 67.90
C ASP A 37 -24.96 -2.18 69.26
N ALA A 38 -23.65 -2.28 69.59
CA ALA A 38 -23.02 -1.57 70.73
C ALA A 38 -21.71 -2.20 71.32
N ALA A 39 -20.66 -1.36 71.34
CA ALA A 39 -19.73 -1.09 72.46
C ALA A 39 -18.47 -1.95 72.82
N SER A 40 -17.41 -1.20 73.20
CA SER A 40 -16.23 -1.51 74.06
C SER A 40 -15.04 -2.30 73.46
N ALA A 41 -13.95 -1.69 72.98
CA ALA A 41 -12.79 -1.03 73.69
C ALA A 41 -11.79 -2.04 74.32
N ALA A 42 -10.45 -1.92 74.30
CA ALA A 42 -9.42 -0.93 73.86
C ALA A 42 -8.09 -1.71 73.53
N PRO A 43 -6.83 -1.17 73.43
CA PRO A 43 -6.29 0.19 73.33
C PRO A 43 -5.40 0.43 72.05
N PRO A 44 -4.82 1.62 71.80
CA PRO A 44 -4.04 1.88 70.57
C PRO A 44 -2.57 1.41 70.67
N ALA A 45 -2.05 0.81 69.59
CA ALA A 45 -0.63 0.52 69.40
C ALA A 45 0.06 1.59 68.53
N ALA A 46 1.38 1.75 68.73
CA ALA A 46 2.19 2.88 68.26
C ALA A 46 2.23 3.06 66.72
N PRO A 47 2.48 4.29 66.22
CA PRO A 47 2.65 4.54 64.79
C PRO A 47 3.88 3.81 64.22
N ALA A 48 3.68 3.09 63.12
CA ALA A 48 4.78 2.53 62.35
C ALA A 48 5.65 3.66 61.73
N PRO A 49 6.99 3.49 61.66
CA PRO A 49 7.88 4.54 61.19
C PRO A 49 7.68 4.82 59.70
N ALA A 50 7.82 6.09 59.31
CA ALA A 50 7.79 6.50 57.91
C ALA A 50 8.93 5.81 57.12
N PRO A 51 8.69 5.36 55.88
CA PRO A 51 9.76 4.86 55.03
C PRO A 51 10.76 5.99 54.76
N ALA A 52 12.04 5.69 54.98
CA ALA A 52 13.11 6.69 54.86
C ALA A 52 13.22 7.25 53.44
N SER A 53 13.48 8.56 53.34
CA SER A 53 13.83 9.23 52.09
C SER A 53 14.98 8.49 51.39
N PRO A 54 14.93 8.30 50.06
CA PRO A 54 16.04 7.66 49.35
C PRO A 54 17.32 8.50 49.50
N PRO A 55 18.51 7.87 49.59
CA PRO A 55 19.76 8.60 49.69
C PRO A 55 19.96 9.47 48.44
N GLN A 56 20.42 10.71 48.66
CA GLN A 56 20.77 11.61 47.57
C GLN A 56 21.84 10.96 46.69
N ALA A 57 21.54 10.83 45.39
CA ALA A 57 22.50 10.32 44.42
C ALA A 57 23.70 11.27 44.36
N ALA A 58 24.91 10.71 44.52
CA ALA A 58 26.14 11.47 44.39
C ALA A 58 26.24 12.08 42.98
N VAL A 59 26.57 13.37 42.92
CA VAL A 59 26.78 14.10 41.66
C VAL A 59 27.96 13.44 40.91
N PRO A 60 27.80 13.00 39.66
CA PRO A 60 28.91 12.47 38.89
C PRO A 60 29.92 13.59 38.59
N PRO A 61 31.23 13.33 38.67
CA PRO A 61 32.24 14.33 38.34
C PRO A 61 32.08 14.78 36.88
N SER A 62 32.17 16.09 36.67
CA SER A 62 32.09 16.72 35.34
C SER A 62 33.09 16.09 34.36
N ALA A 63 32.61 15.72 33.17
CA ALA A 63 33.47 15.20 32.11
C ALA A 63 34.57 16.21 31.74
N PRO A 64 35.81 15.75 31.46
CA PRO A 64 36.90 16.65 31.06
C PRO A 64 36.60 17.28 29.70
N SER A 65 36.91 18.57 29.58
CA SER A 65 36.73 19.36 28.36
C SER A 65 37.46 18.74 27.16
N PRO A 66 36.90 18.82 25.93
CA PRO A 66 37.60 18.38 24.73
C PRO A 66 38.88 19.20 24.51
N PRO A 67 39.97 18.60 23.99
CA PRO A 67 41.20 19.31 23.70
C PRO A 67 40.97 20.38 22.62
N PRO A 68 41.70 21.51 22.66
CA PRO A 68 41.50 22.61 21.72
C PRO A 68 41.79 22.18 20.28
N ALA A 69 40.98 22.69 19.35
CA ALA A 69 41.11 22.40 17.92
C ALA A 69 42.51 22.79 17.41
N ARG A 70 43.20 21.86 16.76
CA ARG A 70 44.40 22.18 15.99
C ARG A 70 44.02 23.11 14.85
N GLN A 71 44.64 24.29 14.83
CA GLN A 71 44.56 25.22 13.71
C GLN A 71 45.03 24.51 12.43
N GLN A 72 44.17 24.47 11.41
CA GLN A 72 44.61 24.10 10.07
C GLN A 72 45.38 25.28 9.49
N ALA A 73 46.66 25.06 9.16
CA ALA A 73 47.44 26.01 8.39
C ALA A 73 46.87 26.12 6.96
N PRO A 74 46.87 27.31 6.34
CA PRO A 74 46.26 27.52 5.04
C PRO A 74 47.05 26.83 3.91
N ALA A 75 46.33 26.23 2.96
CA ALA A 75 46.92 25.77 1.71
C ALA A 75 47.35 26.98 0.86
N PRO A 76 48.54 26.97 0.24
CA PRO A 76 49.00 28.08 -0.58
C PRO A 76 48.26 28.12 -1.93
N ALA A 77 47.87 29.32 -2.33
CA ALA A 77 47.38 29.58 -3.68
C ALA A 77 48.54 29.56 -4.70
N ALA A 78 48.30 29.05 -5.89
CA ALA A 78 49.20 29.18 -7.04
C ALA A 78 48.39 29.64 -8.26
N ALA A 79 48.76 30.80 -8.81
CA ALA A 79 48.23 31.33 -10.05
C ALA A 79 49.39 31.94 -10.86
N SER A 80 49.33 31.79 -12.20
CA SER A 80 50.19 32.46 -13.22
C SER A 80 51.71 32.15 -13.15
N HIS A 81 52.40 31.75 -14.20
CA HIS A 81 52.45 32.35 -15.55
C HIS A 81 52.78 31.33 -16.67
N ALA A 82 52.87 31.81 -17.92
CA ALA A 82 52.91 31.04 -19.17
C ALA A 82 54.29 31.09 -19.91
N THR A 83 54.32 30.56 -21.15
CA THR A 83 55.42 30.55 -22.17
C THR A 83 56.57 29.58 -21.87
N HIS A 84 57.01 28.67 -22.76
CA HIS A 84 57.45 28.89 -24.15
C HIS A 84 57.28 27.66 -25.09
N GLU A 85 57.72 27.85 -26.34
CA GLU A 85 57.50 27.09 -27.58
C GLU A 85 58.07 25.65 -27.73
N THR A 86 57.45 24.95 -28.68
CA THR A 86 57.93 23.88 -29.60
C THR A 86 59.40 23.96 -30.05
N PRO A 87 60.07 22.83 -30.40
CA PRO A 87 59.75 22.09 -31.64
C PRO A 87 59.86 20.55 -31.63
N ALA A 88 59.35 19.96 -32.72
CA ALA A 88 59.49 18.55 -33.14
C ALA A 88 60.27 18.53 -34.50
N PRO A 89 60.33 17.44 -35.29
CA PRO A 89 60.18 16.00 -35.02
C PRO A 89 61.35 15.16 -35.61
N SER A 90 61.35 13.83 -35.44
CA SER A 90 62.04 12.90 -36.36
C SER A 90 61.37 11.51 -36.44
N ALA A 91 61.39 10.94 -37.65
CA ALA A 91 60.98 9.58 -38.06
C ALA A 91 61.91 9.19 -39.26
N PRO A 92 61.74 8.08 -40.01
CA PRO A 92 60.94 6.85 -39.85
C PRO A 92 61.76 5.53 -40.10
N SER A 93 61.13 4.34 -40.05
CA SER A 93 61.43 3.13 -40.89
C SER A 93 60.53 1.92 -40.49
N THR A 94 59.54 1.51 -41.31
CA THR A 94 59.51 0.41 -42.32
C THR A 94 59.43 -1.04 -41.80
N GLY A 95 58.40 -1.79 -42.25
CA GLY A 95 58.27 -3.26 -42.15
C GLY A 95 56.84 -3.77 -42.39
N SER A 96 56.58 -4.51 -43.48
CA SER A 96 55.25 -4.80 -44.07
C SER A 96 54.97 -6.31 -44.32
N ILE A 97 53.84 -6.60 -45.02
CA ILE A 97 53.27 -7.91 -45.50
C ILE A 97 52.25 -8.53 -44.49
N ASP A 98 51.02 -8.99 -44.83
CA ASP A 98 50.19 -9.10 -46.07
C ASP A 98 48.67 -8.99 -45.72
N GLY A 99 47.63 -9.21 -46.55
CA GLY A 99 47.50 -9.55 -47.99
C GLY A 99 46.13 -10.16 -48.40
N GLY A 100 45.44 -9.59 -49.41
CA GLY A 100 44.25 -10.15 -50.14
C GLY A 100 42.88 -10.15 -49.41
N ASP A 101 41.71 -10.22 -50.08
CA ASP A 101 41.37 -9.98 -51.50
C ASP A 101 39.85 -9.64 -51.68
N ALA A 102 39.51 -9.18 -52.89
CA ALA A 102 38.39 -8.38 -53.41
C ALA A 102 36.94 -8.95 -53.51
N GLY A 103 36.02 -8.03 -53.90
CA GLY A 103 34.73 -8.31 -54.59
C GLY A 103 33.44 -8.13 -53.75
N GLY A 104 32.34 -7.52 -54.20
CA GLY A 104 32.04 -6.77 -55.44
C GLY A 104 30.54 -6.84 -55.84
N ASN A 105 29.92 -5.70 -56.19
CA ASN A 105 28.57 -5.53 -56.78
C ASN A 105 27.31 -5.95 -55.96
N ALA A 106 26.08 -5.47 -56.22
CA ALA A 106 25.61 -4.21 -56.84
C ALA A 106 24.09 -3.96 -56.62
N GLN A 107 23.74 -2.71 -56.28
CA GLN A 107 22.65 -1.83 -56.79
C GLN A 107 21.20 -2.29 -57.11
N HIS A 108 20.30 -1.29 -56.94
CA HIS A 108 18.94 -1.06 -57.50
C HIS A 108 17.72 -1.37 -56.59
N HIS A 109 16.62 -0.57 -56.59
CA HIS A 109 16.39 0.87 -56.88
C HIS A 109 14.97 1.30 -56.42
N GLY A 110 14.64 2.60 -56.43
CA GLY A 110 13.28 3.15 -56.21
C GLY A 110 13.07 3.79 -54.84
N GLN A 111 13.16 5.13 -54.68
CA GLN A 111 12.11 6.15 -54.93
C GLN A 111 10.89 6.00 -53.98
N ASN A 112 10.38 7.04 -53.30
CA ASN A 112 10.34 8.45 -53.69
C ASN A 112 10.16 9.42 -52.48
N ARG A 113 10.73 10.65 -52.59
CA ARG A 113 10.20 12.01 -52.25
C ARG A 113 9.23 12.22 -51.03
N GLN A 114 9.24 13.33 -50.28
CA GLN A 114 9.89 14.65 -50.46
C GLN A 114 9.96 15.50 -49.17
N HIS A 115 10.73 16.59 -49.27
CA HIS A 115 10.95 17.80 -48.43
C HIS A 115 9.88 18.25 -47.40
N GLY A 116 10.24 19.04 -46.37
CA GLY A 116 11.59 19.58 -46.08
C GLY A 116 11.68 20.55 -44.89
N GLN A 117 12.93 20.92 -44.57
CA GLN A 117 13.33 21.97 -43.61
C GLN A 117 13.30 23.34 -44.34
N ASN A 118 12.95 24.47 -43.74
CA ASN A 118 13.83 25.21 -42.80
C ASN A 118 13.09 26.37 -42.12
N ALA A 119 13.67 26.86 -41.03
CA ALA A 119 13.19 28.04 -40.29
C ALA A 119 14.12 29.26 -40.48
N GLN A 120 13.82 30.34 -39.76
CA GLN A 120 14.57 31.60 -39.60
C GLN A 120 14.38 32.67 -40.69
N HIS A 121 13.66 33.75 -40.33
CA HIS A 121 14.30 35.04 -40.05
C HIS A 121 13.48 35.86 -39.04
N ASN A 122 14.14 36.79 -38.35
CA ASN A 122 13.59 37.64 -37.29
C ASN A 122 14.02 39.10 -37.55
N GLN A 123 13.44 40.04 -36.79
CA GLN A 123 13.61 41.51 -36.81
C GLN A 123 12.79 42.27 -37.85
N ASN A 124 11.76 42.98 -37.39
CA ASN A 124 11.97 44.41 -37.10
C ASN A 124 10.94 44.96 -36.11
N ASN A 125 11.32 46.02 -35.38
CA ASN A 125 10.53 46.64 -34.32
C ASN A 125 10.45 48.16 -34.54
N GLN A 126 9.26 48.76 -34.57
CA GLN A 126 9.09 50.21 -34.48
C GLN A 126 7.65 50.65 -34.15
N GLY A 127 7.49 51.29 -32.98
CA GLY A 127 6.71 52.50 -32.70
C GLY A 127 5.20 52.59 -33.00
N GLY A 128 4.41 53.00 -31.99
CA GLY A 128 3.07 53.56 -32.22
C GLY A 128 2.15 53.54 -30.99
N ASP A 129 2.06 54.66 -30.27
CA ASP A 129 1.12 54.86 -29.16
C ASP A 129 -0.35 54.80 -29.58
N GLN A 130 -1.22 54.23 -28.71
CA GLN A 130 -2.42 54.93 -28.23
C GLN A 130 -3.12 54.22 -27.06
N GLN A 131 -3.38 55.00 -26.00
CA GLN A 131 -4.27 54.63 -24.90
C GLN A 131 -5.73 54.82 -25.33
N GLY A 132 -6.65 53.92 -24.92
CA GLY A 132 -8.10 54.18 -25.10
C GLY A 132 -9.03 52.96 -25.03
N ASN A 133 -9.94 52.99 -24.06
CA ASN A 133 -11.25 52.33 -24.02
C ASN A 133 -11.38 50.86 -24.48
N ARG A 134 -11.13 49.91 -23.56
CA ARG A 134 -11.62 48.52 -23.63
C ARG A 134 -12.92 48.24 -22.83
N ARG A 135 -13.66 49.27 -22.37
CA ARG A 135 -14.83 49.08 -21.49
C ARG A 135 -16.21 49.07 -22.16
N ASP A 136 -16.32 49.52 -23.42
CA ASP A 136 -17.65 49.73 -24.06
C ASP A 136 -18.10 48.61 -25.01
N ARG A 137 -17.26 47.61 -25.30
CA ARG A 137 -17.55 46.60 -26.33
C ARG A 137 -18.49 45.46 -25.89
N PHE A 138 -19.00 45.48 -24.65
CA PHE A 138 -19.82 44.39 -24.07
C PHE A 138 -21.30 44.73 -23.81
N LYS A 139 -21.78 45.96 -24.05
CA LYS A 139 -23.21 46.30 -23.86
C LYS A 139 -24.09 46.08 -25.11
N ASN A 140 -23.56 46.27 -26.33
CA ASN A 140 -24.37 46.30 -27.56
C ASN A 140 -24.69 44.93 -28.21
N ARG A 141 -24.85 43.87 -27.41
CA ARG A 141 -25.25 42.53 -27.92
C ARG A 141 -26.56 41.97 -27.34
N ARG A 142 -27.20 42.66 -26.39
CA ARG A 142 -28.42 42.16 -25.71
C ARG A 142 -29.73 42.69 -26.30
N ASP A 143 -29.71 43.78 -27.07
CA ASP A 143 -30.90 44.52 -27.49
C ASP A 143 -31.27 44.38 -28.99
N ARG A 144 -30.89 43.27 -29.65
CA ARG A 144 -31.22 43.03 -31.08
C ARG A 144 -32.22 41.91 -31.36
N ASN A 145 -32.82 41.30 -30.33
CA ASN A 145 -33.62 40.09 -30.50
C ASN A 145 -35.05 40.19 -29.89
N ARG A 146 -35.63 41.40 -29.83
CA ARG A 146 -36.95 41.62 -29.20
C ARG A 146 -38.07 42.12 -30.12
N ASP A 147 -37.80 42.43 -31.39
CA ASP A 147 -38.82 42.90 -32.33
C ASP A 147 -38.72 42.21 -33.69
N ARG A 148 -39.60 41.22 -33.93
CA ARG A 148 -40.05 40.82 -35.28
C ARG A 148 -41.56 40.48 -35.21
N PRO A 149 -42.41 41.05 -36.09
CA PRO A 149 -43.84 40.77 -36.10
C PRO A 149 -44.19 39.34 -36.51
N ARG A 150 -45.43 38.95 -36.21
CA ARG A 150 -46.01 37.64 -36.46
C ARG A 150 -46.87 37.68 -37.73
N ASP A 151 -46.28 37.42 -38.88
CA ASP A 151 -47.03 37.30 -40.13
C ASP A 151 -47.58 35.88 -40.33
N GLN A 152 -48.89 35.81 -40.56
CA GLN A 152 -49.57 34.59 -41.02
C GLN A 152 -49.45 34.49 -42.54
N GLN A 153 -48.83 33.43 -43.05
CA GLN A 153 -49.08 32.93 -44.40
C GLN A 153 -48.78 31.44 -44.48
N GLY A 154 -49.77 30.67 -44.94
CA GLY A 154 -49.68 29.21 -45.01
C GLY A 154 -48.92 28.74 -46.24
N PHE A 155 -48.31 27.56 -46.11
CA PHE A 155 -47.77 26.74 -47.19
C PHE A 155 -48.26 25.28 -46.98
N PRO A 156 -48.35 24.46 -48.04
CA PRO A 156 -49.54 23.62 -48.25
C PRO A 156 -49.52 22.27 -47.54
N ASP A 157 -50.70 21.67 -47.41
CA ASP A 157 -50.87 20.26 -47.10
C ASP A 157 -50.18 19.38 -48.15
N ASP A 158 -49.13 18.65 -47.74
CA ASP A 158 -48.64 17.49 -48.47
C ASP A 158 -49.10 16.23 -47.71
N ASN A 159 -50.18 15.63 -48.20
CA ASN A 159 -50.85 14.47 -47.60
C ASN A 159 -50.08 13.18 -47.93
N GLY A 160 -48.84 13.09 -47.45
CA GLY A 160 -47.97 11.92 -47.57
C GLY A 160 -48.21 10.92 -46.44
N GLY A 161 -49.08 9.94 -46.67
CA GLY A 161 -49.40 8.90 -45.69
C GLY A 161 -48.19 8.04 -45.30
N GLY A 162 -47.61 8.32 -44.14
CA GLY A 162 -46.60 7.50 -43.47
C GLY A 162 -46.90 7.40 -41.98
N ASN A 163 -47.01 6.17 -41.47
CA ASN A 163 -47.52 5.89 -40.12
C ASN A 163 -46.86 6.75 -39.04
N GLY A 164 -47.67 7.59 -38.39
CA GLY A 164 -47.27 8.32 -37.19
C GLY A 164 -47.14 7.38 -36.01
N GLU A 165 -46.00 6.69 -35.90
CA GLU A 165 -45.52 6.20 -34.61
C GLU A 165 -45.26 7.43 -33.73
N GLY A 166 -46.27 7.83 -32.97
CA GLY A 166 -46.10 8.82 -31.92
C GLY A 166 -44.94 8.40 -31.02
N PHE A 167 -44.07 9.33 -30.66
CA PHE A 167 -42.94 9.05 -29.78
C PHE A 167 -43.47 8.77 -28.37
N VAL A 168 -43.97 7.56 -28.15
CA VAL A 168 -44.47 7.10 -26.85
C VAL A 168 -43.29 7.19 -25.90
N ALA A 169 -43.36 8.15 -24.97
CA ALA A 169 -42.41 8.25 -23.88
C ALA A 169 -42.50 6.95 -23.08
N ARG A 170 -41.58 6.01 -23.36
CA ARG A 170 -41.57 4.71 -22.70
C ARG A 170 -41.58 4.95 -21.20
N PRO A 171 -42.44 4.25 -20.44
CA PRO A 171 -42.47 4.40 -18.99
C PRO A 171 -41.05 4.21 -18.48
N HIS A 172 -40.60 5.12 -17.61
CA HIS A 172 -39.27 4.97 -17.04
C HIS A 172 -39.18 3.61 -16.34
N PRO A 173 -38.13 2.81 -16.60
CA PRO A 173 -37.97 1.51 -15.97
C PRO A 173 -38.12 1.65 -14.46
N GLN A 174 -39.04 0.86 -13.90
CA GLN A 174 -39.34 0.87 -12.47
C GLN A 174 -38.63 -0.30 -11.81
N VAL A 175 -38.14 -0.09 -10.59
CA VAL A 175 -37.57 -1.16 -9.78
C VAL A 175 -38.73 -2.04 -9.30
N PRO A 176 -38.72 -3.37 -9.55
CA PRO A 176 -39.77 -4.27 -9.04
C PRO A 176 -39.90 -4.23 -7.52
N GLU A 177 -41.11 -4.48 -7.01
CA GLU A 177 -41.33 -4.58 -5.57
C GLU A 177 -40.57 -5.78 -4.98
N GLY A 178 -39.75 -5.55 -3.96
CA GLY A 178 -38.86 -6.56 -3.38
C GLY A 178 -37.56 -6.83 -4.17
N PHE A 179 -37.19 -5.97 -5.12
CA PHE A 179 -35.92 -6.09 -5.85
C PHE A 179 -34.70 -6.01 -4.91
N PRO A 180 -33.64 -6.83 -5.09
CA PRO A 180 -32.48 -6.81 -4.20
C PRO A 180 -31.71 -5.49 -4.26
N GLN A 181 -31.29 -4.98 -3.09
CA GLN A 181 -30.42 -3.81 -3.03
C GLN A 181 -28.98 -4.19 -3.40
N TYR A 182 -28.40 -3.47 -4.36
CA TYR A 182 -27.01 -3.66 -4.80
C TYR A 182 -26.19 -2.39 -4.57
N SER A 183 -24.97 -2.54 -4.07
CA SER A 183 -23.98 -1.46 -4.08
C SER A 183 -23.29 -1.34 -5.44
N LEU A 184 -22.65 -0.21 -5.69
CA LEU A 184 -21.75 -0.01 -6.83
C LEU A 184 -20.63 -1.08 -6.84
N GLY A 185 -20.09 -1.45 -5.67
CA GLY A 185 -19.07 -2.48 -5.53
C GLY A 185 -19.57 -3.86 -5.95
N ASP A 186 -20.80 -4.23 -5.57
CA ASP A 186 -21.40 -5.51 -5.95
C ASP A 186 -21.57 -5.62 -7.46
N LEU A 187 -22.11 -4.57 -8.10
CA LEU A 187 -22.26 -4.51 -9.55
C LEU A 187 -20.91 -4.59 -10.28
N LYS A 188 -19.85 -3.96 -9.74
CA LYS A 188 -18.48 -4.09 -10.29
C LYS A 188 -17.93 -5.51 -10.16
N ARG A 189 -18.22 -6.23 -9.07
CA ARG A 189 -17.73 -7.61 -8.83
C ARG A 189 -18.49 -8.68 -9.62
N MET A 190 -19.75 -8.44 -9.99
CA MET A 190 -20.56 -9.42 -10.74
C MET A 190 -20.00 -9.73 -12.16
N PRO A 191 -20.16 -10.97 -12.65
CA PRO A 191 -19.85 -11.32 -14.04
C PRO A 191 -20.89 -10.71 -14.99
N ALA A 192 -20.50 -10.50 -16.26
CA ALA A 192 -21.33 -9.80 -17.24
C ALA A 192 -22.72 -10.41 -17.47
N HIS A 193 -22.87 -11.74 -17.40
CA HIS A 193 -24.18 -12.39 -17.57
C HIS A 193 -25.19 -12.00 -16.48
N LYS A 194 -24.78 -11.94 -15.21
CA LYS A 194 -25.64 -11.48 -14.11
C LYS A 194 -26.05 -10.02 -14.24
N LEU A 195 -25.17 -9.18 -14.80
CA LEU A 195 -25.51 -7.79 -15.10
C LEU A 195 -26.52 -7.67 -16.25
N LEU A 196 -26.48 -8.58 -17.24
CA LEU A 196 -27.52 -8.67 -18.27
C LEU A 196 -28.86 -9.15 -17.70
N GLU A 197 -28.86 -10.16 -16.81
CA GLU A 197 -30.06 -10.63 -16.10
C GLU A 197 -30.71 -9.50 -15.28
N ILE A 198 -29.90 -8.73 -14.53
CA ILE A 198 -30.36 -7.55 -13.77
C ILE A 198 -30.89 -6.46 -14.71
N ALA A 199 -30.23 -6.20 -15.83
CA ALA A 199 -30.67 -5.21 -16.80
C ALA A 199 -32.02 -5.58 -17.43
N ASP A 200 -32.24 -6.87 -17.74
CA ASP A 200 -33.51 -7.39 -18.28
C ASP A 200 -34.65 -7.29 -17.24
N GLN A 201 -34.39 -7.67 -15.98
CA GLN A 201 -35.34 -7.48 -14.86
C GLN A 201 -35.74 -6.02 -14.64
N LEU A 202 -34.81 -5.08 -14.87
CA LEU A 202 -35.05 -3.64 -14.83
C LEU A 202 -35.57 -3.07 -16.18
N GLN A 203 -35.95 -3.92 -17.14
CA GLN A 203 -36.48 -3.55 -18.46
C GLN A 203 -35.54 -2.64 -19.30
N ILE A 204 -34.23 -2.75 -19.07
CA ILE A 204 -33.19 -2.00 -19.79
C ILE A 204 -32.83 -2.76 -21.06
N SER A 205 -33.63 -2.58 -22.12
CA SER A 205 -33.52 -3.33 -23.37
C SER A 205 -32.68 -2.66 -24.46
N GLU A 206 -32.35 -1.37 -24.33
CA GLU A 206 -31.64 -0.61 -25.37
C GLU A 206 -30.12 -0.78 -25.30
N GLY A 207 -29.51 -1.33 -26.35
CA GLY A 207 -28.06 -1.38 -26.58
C GLY A 207 -27.26 -2.36 -25.70
N VAL A 208 -27.83 -2.84 -24.59
CA VAL A 208 -27.14 -3.56 -23.51
C VAL A 208 -26.40 -4.82 -23.99
N ALA A 209 -26.98 -5.59 -24.93
CA ALA A 209 -26.42 -6.87 -25.40
C ALA A 209 -25.06 -6.78 -26.12
N ARG A 210 -24.62 -5.58 -26.56
CA ARG A 210 -23.28 -5.34 -27.13
C ARG A 210 -22.51 -4.24 -26.39
N ALA A 211 -23.03 -3.76 -25.27
CA ALA A 211 -22.43 -2.69 -24.50
C ALA A 211 -21.24 -3.21 -23.66
N ARG A 212 -20.32 -2.33 -23.26
CA ARG A 212 -19.24 -2.73 -22.35
C ARG A 212 -19.84 -2.97 -20.96
N LYS A 213 -19.20 -3.81 -20.13
CA LYS A 213 -19.62 -4.05 -18.74
C LYS A 213 -19.89 -2.76 -17.97
N GLN A 214 -19.07 -1.72 -18.19
CA GLN A 214 -19.27 -0.38 -17.61
C GLN A 214 -20.60 0.24 -18.05
N ASP A 215 -20.89 0.29 -19.35
CA ASP A 215 -22.12 0.86 -19.89
C ASP A 215 -23.39 0.18 -19.33
N ILE A 216 -23.34 -1.15 -19.14
CA ILE A 216 -24.41 -1.93 -18.51
C ILE A 216 -24.62 -1.48 -17.05
N ILE A 217 -23.53 -1.36 -16.28
CA ILE A 217 -23.56 -0.85 -14.90
C ILE A 217 -24.12 0.59 -14.86
N PHE A 218 -23.71 1.48 -15.77
CA PHE A 218 -24.27 2.83 -15.88
C PHE A 218 -25.78 2.80 -16.16
N GLY A 219 -26.26 1.90 -17.03
CA GLY A 219 -27.68 1.69 -17.30
C GLY A 219 -28.45 1.30 -16.05
N ILE A 220 -27.98 0.28 -15.32
CA ILE A 220 -28.57 -0.20 -14.07
C ILE A 220 -28.61 0.91 -13.01
N LEU A 221 -27.49 1.61 -12.80
CA LEU A 221 -27.38 2.70 -11.84
C LEU A 221 -28.32 3.85 -12.14
N LYS A 222 -28.63 4.13 -13.42
CA LYS A 222 -29.59 5.16 -13.83
C LYS A 222 -31.00 4.89 -13.31
N VAL A 223 -31.36 3.62 -13.15
CA VAL A 223 -32.64 3.17 -12.58
C VAL A 223 -32.56 3.17 -11.06
N LEU A 224 -31.58 2.46 -10.49
CA LEU A 224 -31.47 2.28 -9.04
C LEU A 224 -31.27 3.60 -8.27
N THR A 225 -30.48 4.55 -8.80
CA THR A 225 -30.25 5.86 -8.14
C THR A 225 -31.47 6.81 -8.18
N ARG A 226 -32.52 6.47 -8.94
CA ARG A 226 -33.80 7.18 -8.91
C ARG A 226 -34.79 6.61 -7.89
N HIS A 227 -34.54 5.39 -7.39
CA HIS A 227 -35.35 4.76 -6.36
C HIS A 227 -35.01 5.32 -4.98
N GLY A 228 -35.99 5.36 -4.06
CA GLY A 228 -35.90 6.11 -2.79
C GLY A 228 -34.79 5.64 -1.83
N GLU A 229 -34.33 4.40 -1.97
CA GLU A 229 -33.24 3.84 -1.15
C GLU A 229 -31.85 4.35 -1.58
N GLY A 230 -31.71 4.72 -2.86
CA GLY A 230 -30.44 5.07 -3.49
C GLY A 230 -29.52 3.86 -3.72
N VAL A 231 -28.31 4.14 -4.23
CA VAL A 231 -27.25 3.13 -4.38
C VAL A 231 -26.11 3.47 -3.44
N ALA A 232 -25.64 2.49 -2.66
CA ALA A 232 -24.43 2.63 -1.86
C ALA A 232 -23.19 2.52 -2.76
N ALA A 233 -22.19 3.35 -2.53
CA ALA A 233 -20.85 3.22 -3.09
C ALA A 233 -19.81 3.46 -2.00
N ASP A 234 -18.64 2.88 -2.18
CA ASP A 234 -17.49 3.09 -1.32
C ASP A 234 -16.19 3.21 -2.13
N GLY A 235 -15.15 3.70 -1.48
CA GLY A 235 -13.80 3.79 -2.06
C GLY A 235 -12.89 4.69 -1.24
N VAL A 236 -11.61 4.70 -1.59
CA VAL A 236 -10.59 5.51 -0.91
C VAL A 236 -10.50 6.87 -1.59
N LEU A 237 -10.63 7.93 -0.79
CA LEU A 237 -10.59 9.30 -1.27
C LEU A 237 -9.20 9.69 -1.80
N GLU A 238 -9.14 10.16 -3.05
CA GLU A 238 -8.05 10.97 -3.59
C GLU A 238 -8.54 12.43 -3.73
N ILE A 239 -7.92 13.38 -3.00
CA ILE A 239 -8.18 14.82 -3.16
C ILE A 239 -7.21 15.37 -4.20
N LEU A 240 -7.75 16.03 -5.22
CA LEU A 240 -6.97 16.65 -6.30
C LEU A 240 -6.60 18.12 -5.94
N PRO A 241 -5.61 18.74 -6.62
CA PRO A 241 -5.13 20.09 -6.29
C PRO A 241 -6.22 21.17 -6.27
N ASP A 242 -7.26 21.02 -7.08
CA ASP A 242 -8.42 21.93 -7.15
C ASP A 242 -9.37 21.80 -5.94
N GLY A 243 -9.09 20.90 -4.99
CA GLY A 243 -9.79 20.74 -3.72
C GLY A 243 -11.08 19.91 -3.78
N PHE A 244 -11.45 19.38 -4.94
CA PHE A 244 -12.44 18.29 -5.06
C PHE A 244 -11.71 16.93 -5.06
N GLY A 245 -12.47 15.83 -4.96
CA GLY A 245 -11.87 14.49 -4.95
C GLY A 245 -12.71 13.42 -5.61
N PHE A 246 -12.14 12.23 -5.69
CA PHE A 246 -12.78 11.02 -6.18
C PHE A 246 -12.57 9.86 -5.20
N LEU A 247 -13.60 9.03 -5.01
CA LEU A 247 -13.45 7.74 -4.35
C LEU A 247 -12.93 6.73 -5.38
N ARG A 248 -11.70 6.27 -5.18
CA ARG A 248 -11.02 5.28 -6.02
C ARG A 248 -11.27 3.86 -5.50
N ALA A 249 -11.50 2.92 -6.39
CA ALA A 249 -11.69 1.51 -6.04
C ALA A 249 -10.35 0.81 -5.72
N ALA A 250 -10.33 -0.03 -4.69
CA ALA A 250 -9.18 -0.86 -4.34
C ALA A 250 -8.94 -1.96 -5.40
N GLU A 251 -10.02 -2.52 -5.96
CA GLU A 251 -9.97 -3.52 -7.04
C GLU A 251 -9.33 -2.99 -8.33
N ALA A 252 -9.33 -1.67 -8.51
CA ALA A 252 -8.66 -0.99 -9.62
C ALA A 252 -7.24 -0.53 -9.25
N SER A 253 -6.66 -0.99 -8.13
CA SER A 253 -5.39 -0.51 -7.57
C SER A 253 -5.33 1.02 -7.48
N TYR A 254 -6.42 1.66 -7.06
CA TYR A 254 -6.57 3.12 -7.00
C TYR A 254 -6.30 3.82 -8.34
N LEU A 255 -6.68 3.20 -9.47
CA LEU A 255 -6.69 3.84 -10.79
C LEU A 255 -7.88 4.81 -10.90
N ALA A 256 -7.71 5.86 -11.69
CA ALA A 256 -8.79 6.76 -12.05
C ALA A 256 -9.76 6.07 -13.02
N GLY A 257 -10.96 5.75 -12.54
CA GLY A 257 -12.04 5.14 -13.31
C GLY A 257 -13.05 6.16 -13.86
N PRO A 258 -13.75 5.86 -14.97
CA PRO A 258 -14.94 6.62 -15.39
C PRO A 258 -16.12 6.45 -14.39
N ASP A 259 -16.08 5.37 -13.62
CA ASP A 259 -17.03 4.89 -12.63
C ASP A 259 -16.59 5.20 -11.18
N ASP A 260 -15.71 6.19 -11.01
CA ASP A 260 -15.34 6.75 -9.71
C ASP A 260 -16.40 7.73 -9.20
N THR A 261 -16.55 7.80 -7.88
CA THR A 261 -17.52 8.69 -7.24
C THR A 261 -16.89 10.04 -6.90
N TYR A 262 -17.38 11.11 -7.51
CA TYR A 262 -17.03 12.49 -7.18
C TYR A 262 -17.48 12.88 -5.77
N ILE A 263 -16.60 13.57 -5.04
CA ILE A 263 -16.93 14.25 -3.78
C ILE A 263 -16.61 15.74 -3.86
N SER A 264 -17.54 16.57 -3.39
CA SER A 264 -17.41 18.03 -3.48
C SER A 264 -16.42 18.60 -2.44
N PRO A 265 -15.76 19.73 -2.74
CA PRO A 265 -14.93 20.45 -1.76
C PRO A 265 -15.69 20.80 -0.48
N SER A 266 -17.00 21.05 -0.58
CA SER A 266 -17.87 21.34 0.56
C SER A 266 -18.04 20.14 1.49
N GLN A 267 -18.18 18.92 0.95
CA GLN A 267 -18.23 17.69 1.74
C GLN A 267 -16.87 17.39 2.38
N ILE A 268 -15.77 17.53 1.62
CA ILE A 268 -14.39 17.37 2.12
C ILE A 268 -14.17 18.28 3.34
N ARG A 269 -14.50 19.58 3.23
CA ARG A 269 -14.36 20.54 4.33
C ARG A 269 -15.31 20.25 5.50
N ARG A 270 -16.58 19.91 5.24
CA ARG A 270 -17.59 19.65 6.27
C ARG A 270 -17.21 18.48 7.19
N PHE A 271 -16.61 17.44 6.64
CA PHE A 271 -16.23 16.24 7.37
C PHE A 271 -14.72 16.14 7.66
N ASN A 272 -13.95 17.20 7.37
CA ASN A 272 -12.49 17.28 7.55
C ASN A 272 -11.73 16.09 6.91
N LEU A 273 -12.18 15.68 5.73
CA LEU A 273 -11.68 14.50 5.02
C LEU A 273 -10.28 14.75 4.42
N ARG A 274 -9.49 13.68 4.32
CA ARG A 274 -8.16 13.69 3.73
C ARG A 274 -8.00 12.56 2.71
N THR A 275 -7.02 12.70 1.82
CA THR A 275 -6.58 11.59 0.97
C THR A 275 -6.29 10.35 1.83
N GLY A 276 -6.73 9.18 1.37
CA GLY A 276 -6.62 7.91 2.09
C GLY A 276 -7.82 7.56 2.98
N ASP A 277 -8.74 8.49 3.26
CA ASP A 277 -9.95 8.15 4.02
C ASP A 277 -10.84 7.27 3.12
N HIS A 278 -11.19 6.07 3.60
CA HIS A 278 -12.20 5.24 2.95
C HIS A 278 -13.57 5.75 3.35
N ILE A 279 -14.43 6.00 2.37
CA ILE A 279 -15.74 6.60 2.58
C ILE A 279 -16.75 5.65 1.98
N SER A 280 -17.79 5.33 2.73
CA SER A 280 -19.00 4.71 2.18
C SER A 280 -20.19 5.66 2.30
N GLY A 281 -21.10 5.59 1.33
CA GLY A 281 -22.28 6.44 1.34
C GLY A 281 -23.16 6.27 0.09
N ARG A 282 -24.26 7.02 0.05
CA ARG A 282 -25.23 6.92 -1.06
C ARG A 282 -24.85 7.85 -2.19
N ILE A 283 -24.77 7.32 -3.41
CA ILE A 283 -24.53 8.10 -4.63
C ILE A 283 -25.83 8.56 -5.28
N ARG A 284 -25.73 9.65 -6.04
CA ARG A 284 -26.78 10.13 -6.95
C ARG A 284 -26.32 10.09 -8.39
N TRP A 285 -27.29 10.03 -9.30
CA TRP A 285 -27.06 10.21 -10.74
C TRP A 285 -26.41 11.59 -11.02
N PRO A 286 -25.53 11.71 -12.04
CA PRO A 286 -25.02 12.99 -12.51
C PRO A 286 -26.17 13.88 -13.03
N LYS A 287 -26.15 15.17 -12.72
CA LYS A 287 -27.05 16.19 -13.28
C LYS A 287 -26.59 16.61 -14.68
N ASP A 288 -27.42 17.36 -15.40
CA ASP A 288 -27.06 17.92 -16.70
C ASP A 288 -25.76 18.74 -16.62
N GLY A 289 -24.75 18.32 -17.39
CA GLY A 289 -23.39 18.88 -17.38
C GLY A 289 -22.38 18.18 -16.45
N GLU A 290 -22.82 17.32 -15.53
CA GLU A 290 -21.94 16.47 -14.72
C GLU A 290 -21.60 15.16 -15.47
N ARG A 291 -20.37 14.66 -15.31
CA ARG A 291 -19.90 13.41 -15.97
C ARG A 291 -19.78 12.19 -15.03
N TYR A 292 -19.66 12.43 -13.73
CA TYR A 292 -19.35 11.41 -12.72
C TYR A 292 -20.49 11.27 -11.73
N PHE A 293 -20.68 10.07 -11.19
CA PHE A 293 -21.54 9.85 -10.02
C PHE A 293 -21.06 10.74 -8.88
N ALA A 294 -21.99 11.36 -8.15
CA ALA A 294 -21.64 12.21 -7.01
C ALA A 294 -22.10 11.56 -5.71
N LEU A 295 -21.26 11.61 -4.69
CA LEU A 295 -21.65 11.22 -3.34
C LEU A 295 -22.71 12.22 -2.83
N ASN A 296 -23.87 11.71 -2.44
CA ASN A 296 -24.98 12.52 -1.92
C ASN A 296 -24.93 12.58 -0.40
N ILE A 297 -24.89 11.41 0.24
CA ILE A 297 -24.85 11.22 1.69
C ILE A 297 -23.59 10.42 2.01
N VAL A 298 -22.80 10.88 2.99
CA VAL A 298 -21.76 10.05 3.62
C VAL A 298 -22.45 9.24 4.70
N ASP A 299 -22.20 7.92 4.74
CA ASP A 299 -22.74 7.02 5.76
C ASP A 299 -21.66 6.66 6.80
N THR A 300 -20.45 6.23 6.35
CA THR A 300 -19.32 5.94 7.25
C THR A 300 -17.98 6.46 6.72
N ILE A 301 -17.02 6.66 7.63
CA ILE A 301 -15.63 7.03 7.34
C ILE A 301 -14.72 6.00 8.00
N ASN A 302 -13.86 5.36 7.22
CA ASN A 302 -12.97 4.26 7.64
C ASN A 302 -13.70 3.09 8.33
N GLY A 303 -14.96 2.85 7.97
CA GLY A 303 -15.83 1.83 8.56
C GLY A 303 -16.48 2.24 9.90
N GLU A 304 -16.30 3.49 10.34
CA GLU A 304 -16.84 4.01 11.60
C GLU A 304 -17.85 5.14 11.34
N PRO A 305 -18.81 5.37 12.27
CA PRO A 305 -19.73 6.51 12.18
C PRO A 305 -18.98 7.85 12.09
N ILE A 306 -19.56 8.81 11.37
CA ILE A 306 -18.96 10.13 11.09
C ILE A 306 -18.54 10.88 12.37
N GLU A 307 -19.24 10.63 13.47
CA GLU A 307 -18.96 11.16 14.81
C GLU A 307 -17.58 10.77 15.32
N ALA A 308 -17.11 9.56 15.04
CA ALA A 308 -15.82 9.05 15.50
C ALA A 308 -14.63 9.82 14.88
N SER A 309 -14.76 10.22 13.61
CA SER A 309 -13.71 10.95 12.89
C SER A 309 -13.50 12.39 13.36
N LYS A 310 -14.38 12.98 14.20
CA LYS A 310 -14.30 14.40 14.58
C LYS A 310 -13.16 14.74 15.53
N ASN A 311 -12.78 13.80 16.41
CA ASN A 311 -11.81 14.02 17.49
C ASN A 311 -10.48 13.26 17.28
N LYS A 312 -10.16 12.84 16.04
CA LYS A 312 -8.95 12.07 15.75
C LYS A 312 -7.69 12.93 15.79
N ALA A 313 -6.63 12.41 16.41
CA ALA A 313 -5.29 12.95 16.25
C ALA A 313 -4.77 12.66 14.83
N LEU A 314 -3.99 13.58 14.27
CA LEU A 314 -3.36 13.40 12.96
C LEU A 314 -2.18 12.44 13.08
N PHE A 315 -1.92 11.62 12.06
CA PHE A 315 -0.82 10.66 12.07
C PHE A 315 0.54 11.30 12.40
N GLU A 316 0.77 12.53 11.94
CA GLU A 316 1.99 13.31 12.20
C GLU A 316 2.17 13.73 13.67
N ASN A 317 1.07 13.79 14.44
CA ASN A 317 1.06 14.19 15.85
C ASN A 317 1.10 12.99 16.82
N LEU A 318 0.99 11.75 16.30
CA LEU A 318 1.00 10.52 17.10
C LEU A 318 2.42 10.20 17.61
N THR A 319 2.52 9.78 18.87
CA THR A 319 3.81 9.58 19.54
C THR A 319 4.50 8.29 19.07
N PRO A 320 5.65 8.37 18.37
CA PRO A 320 6.31 7.20 17.79
C PRO A 320 7.11 6.43 18.84
N LEU A 321 6.84 5.13 18.96
CA LEU A 321 7.56 4.22 19.84
C LEU A 321 8.29 3.12 19.05
N PHE A 322 9.21 2.43 19.74
CA PHE A 322 9.67 1.11 19.29
C PHE A 322 8.50 0.10 19.33
N PRO A 323 8.50 -0.92 18.46
CA PRO A 323 7.59 -2.06 18.57
C PRO A 323 7.69 -2.71 19.96
N ARG A 324 6.53 -2.97 20.59
CA ARG A 324 6.41 -3.64 21.90
C ARG A 324 5.48 -4.86 21.90
N LYS A 325 4.90 -5.20 20.75
CA LYS A 325 4.06 -6.39 20.55
C LYS A 325 4.59 -7.14 19.34
N LYS A 326 4.96 -8.40 19.53
CA LYS A 326 5.49 -9.26 18.47
C LYS A 326 4.37 -9.75 17.56
N PHE A 327 4.59 -9.74 16.25
CA PHE A 327 3.85 -10.60 15.33
C PHE A 327 4.41 -12.01 15.47
N LYS A 328 3.70 -12.92 16.12
CA LYS A 328 4.00 -14.35 16.04
C LYS A 328 3.81 -14.80 14.58
N LEU A 329 4.89 -15.24 13.94
CA LEU A 329 4.89 -15.77 12.58
C LEU A 329 4.80 -17.30 12.53
N GLU A 330 5.18 -17.97 13.61
CA GLU A 330 4.91 -19.40 13.85
C GLU A 330 3.40 -19.67 13.96
N ARG A 331 2.85 -20.46 13.04
CA ARG A 331 1.47 -20.96 13.03
C ARG A 331 1.30 -22.15 13.98
N GLY A 332 2.34 -22.98 14.14
CA GLY A 332 2.31 -24.18 14.99
C GLY A 332 1.54 -25.35 14.38
N ASP A 333 1.29 -25.32 13.07
CA ASP A 333 0.58 -26.38 12.34
C ASP A 333 1.47 -27.60 12.03
N GLY A 334 2.80 -27.47 12.19
CA GLY A 334 3.79 -28.50 11.87
C GLY A 334 4.04 -28.70 10.37
N SER A 335 3.55 -27.79 9.51
CA SER A 335 3.80 -27.81 8.07
C SER A 335 5.25 -27.43 7.74
N SER A 336 5.72 -27.83 6.57
CA SER A 336 7.04 -27.45 6.07
C SER A 336 7.16 -25.95 5.77
N GLU A 337 6.05 -25.26 5.52
CA GLU A 337 6.01 -23.81 5.30
C GLU A 337 6.18 -23.01 6.60
N ASP A 338 5.64 -23.52 7.71
CA ASP A 338 5.71 -22.86 9.03
C ASP A 338 7.16 -22.77 9.55
N ILE A 339 8.06 -23.60 9.04
CA ILE A 339 9.50 -23.52 9.32
C ILE A 339 10.06 -22.11 9.04
N THR A 340 9.60 -21.42 7.98
CA THR A 340 10.05 -20.04 7.73
C THR A 340 9.56 -19.08 8.80
N GLY A 341 8.27 -19.15 9.18
CA GLY A 341 7.71 -18.32 10.25
C GLY A 341 8.42 -18.55 11.58
N ARG A 342 8.66 -19.83 11.92
CA ARG A 342 9.43 -20.24 13.09
C ARG A 342 10.85 -19.70 13.12
N ILE A 343 11.59 -19.79 12.01
CA ILE A 343 12.98 -19.28 11.94
C ILE A 343 13.02 -17.75 12.02
N LEU A 344 12.12 -17.05 11.32
CA LEU A 344 12.02 -15.59 11.40
C LEU A 344 11.69 -15.14 12.83
N ASP A 345 10.79 -15.84 13.52
CA ASP A 345 10.42 -15.57 14.91
C ASP A 345 11.61 -15.65 15.90
N LEU A 346 12.70 -16.32 15.54
CA LEU A 346 13.92 -16.43 16.35
C LEU A 346 15.07 -15.55 15.85
N MET A 347 15.28 -15.47 14.53
CA MET A 347 16.46 -14.83 13.93
C MET A 347 16.23 -13.36 13.56
N ALA A 348 14.98 -12.94 13.34
CA ALA A 348 14.62 -11.56 13.01
C ALA A 348 13.15 -11.30 13.41
N PRO A 349 12.85 -11.20 14.72
CA PRO A 349 11.48 -11.04 15.20
C PRO A 349 10.85 -9.78 14.63
N GLN A 350 9.58 -9.88 14.22
CA GLN A 350 8.80 -8.77 13.67
C GLN A 350 7.79 -8.28 14.70
N GLY A 351 7.56 -6.96 14.78
CA GLY A 351 6.62 -6.36 15.74
C GLY A 351 5.63 -5.39 15.11
N LYS A 352 4.51 -5.15 15.81
CA LYS A 352 3.54 -4.09 15.49
C LYS A 352 4.28 -2.74 15.49
N GLY A 353 4.46 -2.16 14.30
CA GLY A 353 5.23 -0.94 14.06
C GLY A 353 6.64 -1.11 13.46
N GLN A 354 7.03 -2.31 13.00
CA GLN A 354 8.36 -2.58 12.45
C GLN A 354 8.62 -1.87 11.11
N ARG A 355 9.88 -1.48 10.88
CA ARG A 355 10.45 -1.09 9.57
C ARG A 355 11.46 -2.15 9.15
N ALA A 356 10.99 -3.17 8.46
CA ALA A 356 11.79 -4.34 8.11
C ALA A 356 12.18 -4.34 6.62
N LEU A 357 13.41 -4.77 6.35
CA LEU A 357 13.90 -5.02 5.00
C LEU A 357 14.17 -6.51 4.81
N ILE A 358 13.54 -7.11 3.80
CA ILE A 358 13.93 -8.42 3.27
C ILE A 358 14.97 -8.15 2.18
N VAL A 359 16.23 -8.23 2.56
CA VAL A 359 17.40 -7.97 1.71
C VAL A 359 17.65 -9.23 0.88
N SER A 360 17.39 -9.17 -0.42
CA SER A 360 17.40 -10.35 -1.30
C SER A 360 18.13 -10.06 -2.61
N PRO A 361 19.08 -10.91 -3.03
CA PRO A 361 19.47 -10.94 -4.42
C PRO A 361 18.35 -11.53 -5.30
N PRO A 362 18.37 -11.31 -6.62
CA PRO A 362 17.41 -11.92 -7.54
C PRO A 362 17.36 -13.45 -7.40
N LYS A 363 16.16 -14.02 -7.52
CA LYS A 363 15.86 -15.47 -7.42
C LYS A 363 16.06 -16.13 -6.05
N ALA A 364 16.47 -15.43 -4.98
CA ALA A 364 16.67 -16.03 -3.64
C ALA A 364 15.39 -16.31 -2.82
N GLY A 365 14.21 -16.34 -3.45
CA GLY A 365 12.95 -16.70 -2.78
C GLY A 365 12.16 -15.56 -2.11
N LYS A 366 12.42 -14.28 -2.47
CA LYS A 366 11.71 -13.10 -1.91
C LYS A 366 10.19 -13.26 -1.84
N THR A 367 9.59 -13.74 -2.93
CA THR A 367 8.12 -13.80 -3.09
C THR A 367 7.52 -14.87 -2.18
N MET A 368 8.16 -16.04 -2.09
CA MET A 368 7.74 -17.12 -1.17
C MET A 368 7.83 -16.67 0.30
N MET A 369 8.90 -15.97 0.69
CA MET A 369 9.02 -15.42 2.04
C MET A 369 7.91 -14.41 2.34
N MET A 370 7.61 -13.50 1.41
CA MET A 370 6.54 -12.52 1.57
C MET A 370 5.16 -13.19 1.70
N GLN A 371 4.87 -14.20 0.87
CA GLN A 371 3.64 -15.01 0.96
C GLN A 371 3.51 -15.74 2.31
N GLN A 372 4.62 -16.29 2.83
CA GLN A 372 4.64 -16.98 4.13
C GLN A 372 4.39 -16.01 5.29
N ILE A 373 5.03 -14.83 5.27
CA ILE A 373 4.77 -13.75 6.26
C ILE A 373 3.31 -13.28 6.18
N ALA A 374 2.80 -13.03 4.96
CA ALA A 374 1.40 -12.63 4.73
C ALA A 374 0.41 -13.65 5.31
N SER A 375 0.64 -14.93 5.03
CA SER A 375 -0.21 -16.04 5.49
C SER A 375 -0.15 -16.20 7.00
N ALA A 376 1.04 -16.09 7.60
CA ALA A 376 1.22 -16.15 9.05
C ALA A 376 0.54 -14.99 9.79
N ILE A 377 0.67 -13.75 9.28
CA ILE A 377 -0.02 -12.59 9.85
C ILE A 377 -1.54 -12.75 9.72
N SER A 378 -2.04 -13.14 8.55
CA SER A 378 -3.48 -13.35 8.31
C SER A 378 -4.10 -14.44 9.19
N TYR A 379 -3.30 -15.44 9.59
CA TYR A 379 -3.74 -16.56 10.43
C TYR A 379 -3.67 -16.23 11.92
N ASN A 380 -2.54 -15.68 12.39
CA ASN A 380 -2.29 -15.41 13.81
C ASN A 380 -2.86 -14.07 14.31
N HIS A 381 -3.04 -13.07 13.42
CA HIS A 381 -3.45 -11.70 13.75
C HIS A 381 -4.54 -11.19 12.78
N PRO A 382 -5.74 -11.82 12.77
CA PRO A 382 -6.83 -11.47 11.85
C PRO A 382 -7.45 -10.08 12.10
N ASP A 383 -7.05 -9.40 13.19
CA ASP A 383 -7.38 -8.00 13.50
C ASP A 383 -6.58 -6.98 12.68
N VAL A 384 -5.50 -7.40 12.03
CA VAL A 384 -4.55 -6.55 11.31
C VAL A 384 -5.01 -6.29 9.89
N HIS A 385 -5.03 -5.02 9.47
CA HIS A 385 -5.29 -4.67 8.08
C HIS A 385 -4.03 -4.92 7.24
N LEU A 386 -4.03 -6.04 6.51
CA LEU A 386 -2.93 -6.46 5.64
C LEU A 386 -3.10 -5.88 4.23
N ILE A 387 -2.13 -5.09 3.79
CA ILE A 387 -2.00 -4.57 2.42
C ILE A 387 -0.73 -5.18 1.80
N VAL A 388 -0.83 -5.71 0.59
CA VAL A 388 0.32 -6.09 -0.24
C VAL A 388 0.42 -5.09 -1.38
N LEU A 389 1.54 -4.38 -1.46
CA LEU A 389 1.83 -3.37 -2.47
C LEU A 389 2.92 -3.88 -3.42
N LEU A 390 2.54 -4.13 -4.67
CA LEU A 390 3.43 -4.63 -5.72
C LEU A 390 3.73 -3.51 -6.72
N ILE A 391 5.01 -3.19 -6.91
CA ILE A 391 5.49 -2.04 -7.70
C ILE A 391 6.52 -2.51 -8.72
N ASP A 392 6.26 -2.26 -10.00
CA ASP A 392 7.14 -2.59 -11.13
C ASP A 392 7.48 -4.11 -11.15
N GLU A 393 6.50 -4.92 -10.77
CA GLU A 393 6.60 -6.38 -10.75
C GLU A 393 5.69 -7.02 -11.80
N ARG A 394 5.84 -8.33 -12.00
CA ARG A 394 5.26 -9.04 -13.14
C ARG A 394 3.77 -9.35 -12.96
N PRO A 395 2.94 -9.28 -14.02
CA PRO A 395 1.51 -9.60 -13.95
C PRO A 395 1.21 -11.01 -13.41
N GLU A 396 2.05 -12.00 -13.70
CA GLU A 396 1.91 -13.36 -13.17
C GLU A 396 2.13 -13.44 -11.65
N GLU A 397 3.14 -12.73 -11.12
CA GLU A 397 3.43 -12.66 -9.68
C GLU A 397 2.33 -11.90 -8.92
N VAL A 398 1.77 -10.84 -9.53
CA VAL A 398 0.58 -10.13 -9.01
C VAL A 398 -0.62 -11.07 -8.91
N THR A 399 -0.90 -11.84 -9.96
CA THR A 399 -2.03 -12.78 -10.00
C THR A 399 -1.88 -13.90 -8.97
N GLU A 400 -0.67 -14.41 -8.77
CA GLU A 400 -0.36 -15.39 -7.72
C GLU A 400 -0.61 -14.81 -6.33
N MET A 401 -0.12 -13.60 -6.06
CA MET A 401 -0.30 -12.93 -4.76
C MET A 401 -1.79 -12.68 -4.44
N GLN A 402 -2.57 -12.21 -5.43
CA GLN A 402 -4.01 -11.99 -5.32
C GLN A 402 -4.82 -13.26 -4.98
N ARG A 403 -4.34 -14.44 -5.40
CA ARG A 403 -5.01 -15.73 -5.14
C ARG A 403 -4.59 -16.37 -3.83
N THR A 404 -3.37 -16.09 -3.37
CA THR A 404 -2.75 -16.74 -2.21
C THR A 404 -2.95 -15.95 -0.91
N VAL A 405 -2.84 -14.62 -0.95
CA VAL A 405 -2.89 -13.78 0.25
C VAL A 405 -4.31 -13.31 0.57
N ARG A 406 -4.72 -13.49 1.82
CA ARG A 406 -5.98 -12.94 2.36
C ARG A 406 -5.75 -11.50 2.84
N GLY A 407 -5.74 -10.56 1.91
CA GLY A 407 -5.54 -9.14 2.21
C GLY A 407 -5.85 -8.24 1.01
N GLU A 408 -5.62 -6.94 1.19
CA GLU A 408 -5.77 -5.93 0.14
C GLU A 408 -4.53 -5.97 -0.77
N VAL A 409 -4.63 -6.58 -1.96
CA VAL A 409 -3.50 -6.64 -2.91
C VAL A 409 -3.61 -5.54 -3.96
N ILE A 410 -2.75 -4.53 -3.83
CA ILE A 410 -2.67 -3.34 -4.68
C ILE A 410 -1.41 -3.43 -5.54
N SER A 411 -1.53 -3.22 -6.85
CA SER A 411 -0.43 -3.45 -7.79
C SER A 411 -0.32 -2.40 -8.89
N SER A 412 0.91 -2.11 -9.30
CA SER A 412 1.25 -1.43 -10.55
C SER A 412 2.36 -2.23 -11.23
N THR A 413 2.03 -2.93 -12.32
CA THR A 413 2.99 -3.81 -13.03
C THR A 413 4.04 -3.00 -13.78
N PHE A 414 5.10 -3.66 -14.26
CA PHE A 414 6.16 -3.02 -15.06
C PHE A 414 5.67 -2.37 -16.38
N ASP A 415 4.44 -2.66 -16.82
CA ASP A 415 3.81 -2.05 -18.00
C ASP A 415 3.36 -0.59 -17.76
N GLU A 416 3.21 -0.21 -16.48
CA GLU A 416 2.76 1.12 -16.06
C GLU A 416 3.93 2.11 -15.97
N PRO A 417 3.71 3.42 -16.21
CA PRO A 417 4.78 4.41 -16.11
C PRO A 417 5.20 4.67 -14.66
N ALA A 418 6.45 5.09 -14.44
CA ALA A 418 6.99 5.38 -13.10
C ALA A 418 6.14 6.36 -12.26
N ALA A 419 5.47 7.33 -12.90
CA ALA A 419 4.54 8.25 -12.23
C ALA A 419 3.33 7.53 -11.61
N ARG A 420 2.86 6.44 -12.23
CA ARG A 420 1.77 5.61 -11.73
C ARG A 420 2.20 4.83 -10.48
N HIS A 421 3.40 4.23 -10.49
CA HIS A 421 3.95 3.56 -9.31
C HIS A 421 4.01 4.49 -8.09
N VAL A 422 4.47 5.73 -8.29
CA VAL A 422 4.51 6.77 -7.25
C VAL A 422 3.10 7.12 -6.77
N GLN A 423 2.14 7.35 -7.67
CA GLN A 423 0.75 7.67 -7.30
C GLN A 423 0.12 6.56 -6.44
N VAL A 424 0.26 5.30 -6.87
CA VAL A 424 -0.32 4.14 -6.16
C VAL A 424 0.31 3.98 -4.77
N ALA A 425 1.63 4.13 -4.66
CA ALA A 425 2.31 4.08 -3.37
C ALA A 425 1.89 5.22 -2.43
N GLU A 426 1.73 6.44 -2.94
CA GLU A 426 1.26 7.59 -2.15
C GLU A 426 -0.20 7.41 -1.69
N MET A 427 -1.07 6.83 -2.52
CA MET A 427 -2.44 6.46 -2.11
C MET A 427 -2.45 5.39 -1.01
N VAL A 428 -1.65 4.32 -1.14
CA VAL A 428 -1.57 3.24 -0.15
C VAL A 428 -1.01 3.73 1.19
N ILE A 429 0.02 4.59 1.19
CA ILE A 429 0.59 5.07 2.45
C ILE A 429 -0.36 6.04 3.16
N GLU A 430 -1.06 6.92 2.44
CA GLU A 430 -2.09 7.76 3.06
C GLU A 430 -3.27 6.93 3.58
N ARG A 431 -3.71 5.90 2.83
CA ARG A 431 -4.72 4.94 3.30
C ARG A 431 -4.31 4.28 4.62
N ALA A 432 -3.08 3.79 4.70
CA ALA A 432 -2.54 3.16 5.90
C ALA A 432 -2.45 4.14 7.09
N LYS A 433 -2.02 5.39 6.86
CA LYS A 433 -2.01 6.44 7.91
C LYS A 433 -3.41 6.70 8.47
N ARG A 434 -4.43 6.85 7.61
CA ARG A 434 -5.82 7.07 8.06
C ARG A 434 -6.33 5.91 8.90
N LEU A 435 -6.00 4.66 8.55
CA LEU A 435 -6.33 3.49 9.38
C LEU A 435 -5.65 3.53 10.76
N VAL A 436 -4.39 3.97 10.85
CA VAL A 436 -3.69 4.12 12.14
C VAL A 436 -4.23 5.29 12.98
N GLU A 437 -4.69 6.38 12.35
CA GLU A 437 -5.44 7.45 13.07
C GLU A 437 -6.72 6.90 13.75
N HIS A 438 -7.32 5.85 13.19
CA HIS A 438 -8.43 5.08 13.77
C HIS A 438 -7.95 3.88 14.62
N LYS A 439 -6.71 3.95 15.15
CA LYS A 439 -6.08 2.98 16.06
C LYS A 439 -6.00 1.54 15.56
N LYS A 440 -6.08 1.32 14.24
CA LYS A 440 -5.89 0.00 13.63
C LYS A 440 -4.40 -0.34 13.56
N ASP A 441 -4.09 -1.64 13.63
CA ASP A 441 -2.78 -2.17 13.29
C ASP A 441 -2.77 -2.48 11.78
N VAL A 442 -1.82 -1.90 11.05
CA VAL A 442 -1.71 -2.00 9.59
C VAL A 442 -0.35 -2.59 9.22
N VAL A 443 -0.34 -3.54 8.29
CA VAL A 443 0.89 -4.11 7.71
C VAL A 443 0.88 -3.84 6.21
N ILE A 444 1.92 -3.18 5.71
CA ILE A 444 2.21 -3.11 4.27
C ILE A 444 3.37 -4.05 3.96
N LEU A 445 3.12 -5.03 3.10
CA LEU A 445 4.16 -5.83 2.46
C LEU A 445 4.48 -5.21 1.10
N LEU A 446 5.69 -4.66 0.93
CA LEU A 446 6.09 -3.91 -0.29
C LEU A 446 7.10 -4.71 -1.12
N ASP A 447 6.75 -5.06 -2.35
CA ASP A 447 7.65 -5.64 -3.34
C ASP A 447 7.79 -4.71 -4.56
N SER A 448 8.82 -3.88 -4.70
CA SER A 448 9.98 -3.68 -3.80
C SER A 448 10.27 -2.20 -3.53
N ILE A 449 10.95 -1.92 -2.40
CA ILE A 449 11.36 -0.54 -2.09
C ILE A 449 12.43 -0.02 -3.06
N THR A 450 13.25 -0.92 -3.61
CA THR A 450 14.28 -0.57 -4.60
C THR A 450 13.65 -0.08 -5.90
N ARG A 451 12.63 -0.79 -6.42
CA ARG A 451 11.87 -0.37 -7.61
C ARG A 451 11.10 0.92 -7.35
N LEU A 452 10.47 1.07 -6.18
CA LEU A 452 9.78 2.30 -5.81
C LEU A 452 10.75 3.51 -5.76
N ALA A 453 11.96 3.34 -5.21
CA ALA A 453 12.98 4.39 -5.18
C ALA A 453 13.47 4.78 -6.59
N ARG A 454 13.63 3.80 -7.49
CA ARG A 454 13.90 4.05 -8.93
C ARG A 454 12.77 4.84 -9.58
N ALA A 455 11.51 4.53 -9.28
CA ALA A 455 10.37 5.27 -9.81
C ALA A 455 10.38 6.74 -9.35
N TYR A 456 10.63 7.03 -8.07
CA TYR A 456 10.81 8.41 -7.59
C TYR A 456 11.97 9.14 -8.29
N ASN A 457 13.11 8.47 -8.48
CA ASN A 457 14.26 9.05 -9.17
C ASN A 457 13.96 9.44 -10.62
N ASN A 458 13.12 8.66 -11.31
CA ASN A 458 12.75 8.92 -12.70
C ASN A 458 11.65 9.98 -12.87
N VAL A 459 10.85 10.22 -11.84
CA VAL A 459 9.70 11.16 -11.86
C VAL A 459 10.08 12.56 -11.37
N LEU A 460 11.07 12.66 -10.47
CA LEU A 460 11.48 13.94 -9.89
C LEU A 460 12.30 14.78 -10.88
N PRO A 461 12.07 16.11 -10.98
CA PRO A 461 12.94 16.99 -11.74
C PRO A 461 14.38 16.94 -11.21
N SER A 462 15.37 16.91 -12.12
CA SER A 462 16.78 16.88 -11.75
C SER A 462 17.16 18.08 -10.87
N SER A 463 17.83 17.80 -9.75
CA SER A 463 18.37 18.82 -8.85
C SER A 463 19.70 19.42 -9.33
N GLY A 464 20.26 18.88 -10.42
CA GLY A 464 21.63 19.16 -10.88
C GLY A 464 22.72 18.51 -10.01
N LYS A 465 22.36 17.77 -8.95
CA LYS A 465 23.29 17.07 -8.05
C LYS A 465 23.01 15.56 -8.07
N VAL A 466 23.83 14.83 -8.82
CA VAL A 466 23.75 13.37 -8.92
C VAL A 466 24.77 12.75 -7.98
N LEU A 467 24.30 11.86 -7.10
CA LEU A 467 25.10 11.05 -6.18
C LEU A 467 25.74 9.87 -6.93
N THR A 468 26.67 9.18 -6.26
CA THR A 468 27.23 7.91 -6.75
C THR A 468 26.10 6.95 -7.14
N GLY A 469 26.28 6.21 -8.25
CA GLY A 469 25.27 5.28 -8.75
C GLY A 469 24.13 5.91 -9.56
N GLY A 470 24.15 7.21 -9.84
CA GLY A 470 23.16 7.86 -10.72
C GLY A 470 21.86 8.27 -10.03
N VAL A 471 21.85 8.31 -8.70
CA VAL A 471 20.70 8.72 -7.89
C VAL A 471 20.72 10.24 -7.70
N ASP A 472 19.64 10.95 -7.96
CA ASP A 472 19.54 12.39 -7.65
C ASP A 472 19.53 12.62 -6.12
N ALA A 473 20.21 13.67 -5.65
CA ALA A 473 20.33 13.97 -4.22
C ALA A 473 18.98 14.13 -3.49
N ASN A 474 17.92 14.54 -4.19
CA ASN A 474 16.57 14.66 -3.63
C ASN A 474 15.69 13.41 -3.84
N ALA A 475 16.09 12.48 -4.72
CA ALA A 475 15.25 11.34 -5.11
C ALA A 475 14.85 10.43 -3.95
N LEU A 476 15.77 10.20 -3.02
CA LEU A 476 15.55 9.29 -1.88
C LEU A 476 14.71 9.90 -0.76
N HIS A 477 14.47 11.21 -0.75
CA HIS A 477 13.74 11.87 0.34
C HIS A 477 12.29 11.36 0.47
N ARG A 478 11.54 11.25 -0.63
CA ARG A 478 10.15 10.74 -0.59
C ARG A 478 10.06 9.26 -0.18
N PRO A 479 10.79 8.31 -0.79
CA PRO A 479 10.69 6.91 -0.37
C PRO A 479 11.30 6.66 1.03
N LYS A 480 12.26 7.47 1.50
CA LYS A 480 12.66 7.47 2.94
C LYS A 480 11.53 7.92 3.86
N ARG A 481 10.72 8.92 3.46
CA ARG A 481 9.50 9.29 4.21
C ARG A 481 8.41 8.22 4.15
N PHE A 482 8.25 7.52 3.02
CA PHE A 482 7.35 6.36 2.91
C PHE A 482 7.74 5.27 3.92
N PHE A 483 8.99 4.80 3.90
CA PHE A 483 9.43 3.71 4.78
C PHE A 483 9.53 4.16 6.24
N GLY A 484 9.96 5.41 6.49
CA GLY A 484 9.98 6.06 7.80
C GLY A 484 8.59 6.40 8.38
N ALA A 485 7.52 6.19 7.62
CA ALA A 485 6.16 6.28 8.16
C ALA A 485 5.91 5.15 9.17
N ALA A 486 6.43 3.94 8.94
CA ALA A 486 6.21 2.80 9.83
C ALA A 486 6.77 3.03 11.24
N ARG A 487 5.91 2.84 12.23
CA ARG A 487 6.10 3.13 13.65
C ARG A 487 5.05 2.42 14.50
N ASN A 488 5.40 2.10 15.74
CA ASN A 488 4.42 1.81 16.77
C ASN A 488 3.90 3.15 17.33
N VAL A 489 2.64 3.21 17.77
CA VAL A 489 2.00 4.44 18.26
C VAL A 489 1.56 4.24 19.72
N GLU A 490 1.81 5.24 20.58
CA GLU A 490 1.43 5.16 22.00
C GLU A 490 -0.08 5.26 22.20
N GLU A 491 -0.75 6.14 21.44
CA GLU A 491 -2.19 6.44 21.55
C GLU A 491 -3.09 5.32 21.00
N GLY A 492 -2.51 4.33 20.31
CA GLY A 492 -3.15 3.14 19.75
C GLY A 492 -2.91 2.96 18.24
N GLY A 493 -2.91 1.70 17.80
CA GLY A 493 -2.59 1.30 16.42
C GLY A 493 -1.09 1.23 16.13
N SER A 494 -0.74 0.81 14.92
CA SER A 494 0.64 0.77 14.44
C SER A 494 0.70 0.68 12.93
N LEU A 495 1.75 1.26 12.33
CA LEU A 495 2.07 1.05 10.91
C LEU A 495 3.33 0.21 10.80
N THR A 496 3.20 -0.99 10.25
CA THR A 496 4.31 -1.90 9.96
C THR A 496 4.57 -1.88 8.46
N ILE A 497 5.83 -1.73 8.03
CA ILE A 497 6.23 -1.90 6.64
C ILE A 497 7.34 -2.94 6.59
N ILE A 498 7.09 -4.02 5.86
CA ILE A 498 8.06 -5.06 5.53
C ILE A 498 8.28 -4.98 4.02
N ALA A 499 9.45 -4.51 3.59
CA ALA A 499 9.73 -4.28 2.17
C ALA A 499 10.89 -5.14 1.68
N THR A 500 10.82 -5.63 0.45
CA THR A 500 11.98 -6.25 -0.21
C THR A 500 12.94 -5.18 -0.69
N ALA A 501 14.23 -5.42 -0.50
CA ALA A 501 15.33 -4.61 -1.02
C ALA A 501 16.23 -5.50 -1.88
N LEU A 502 16.43 -5.11 -3.13
CA LEU A 502 17.27 -5.85 -4.08
C LEU A 502 18.75 -5.51 -3.88
N ILE A 503 19.57 -6.55 -3.73
CA ILE A 503 21.05 -6.49 -3.71
C ILE A 503 21.64 -7.33 -4.84
N ASP A 504 22.95 -7.24 -5.07
CA ASP A 504 23.71 -8.01 -6.07
C ASP A 504 23.13 -8.02 -7.50
N THR A 505 22.41 -6.96 -7.86
CA THR A 505 21.83 -6.77 -9.20
C THR A 505 22.86 -6.35 -10.26
N GLY A 506 24.10 -6.09 -9.85
CA GLY A 506 25.13 -5.43 -10.66
C GLY A 506 24.96 -3.90 -10.79
N SER A 507 23.89 -3.32 -10.24
CA SER A 507 23.65 -1.88 -10.29
C SER A 507 24.25 -1.15 -9.08
N ALA A 508 25.12 -0.17 -9.34
CA ALA A 508 25.59 0.76 -8.30
C ALA A 508 24.45 1.58 -7.68
N MET A 509 23.38 1.84 -8.43
CA MET A 509 22.17 2.54 -7.96
C MET A 509 21.49 1.76 -6.83
N ASP A 510 21.28 0.46 -7.00
CA ASP A 510 20.59 -0.38 -6.03
C ASP A 510 21.38 -0.52 -4.72
N LYS A 511 22.72 -0.59 -4.82
CA LYS A 511 23.60 -0.58 -3.65
C LYS A 511 23.45 0.69 -2.82
N VAL A 512 23.43 1.86 -3.47
CA VAL A 512 23.24 3.16 -2.79
C VAL A 512 21.85 3.27 -2.18
N ILE A 513 20.82 2.84 -2.92
CA ILE A 513 19.44 2.76 -2.42
C ILE A 513 19.36 1.89 -1.15
N TYR A 514 19.95 0.70 -1.18
CA TYR A 514 19.92 -0.24 -0.05
C TYR A 514 20.59 0.34 1.21
N GLU A 515 21.80 0.89 1.12
CA GLU A 515 22.50 1.45 2.29
C GLU A 515 21.72 2.61 2.94
N GLU A 516 21.06 3.45 2.13
CA GLU A 516 20.20 4.54 2.61
C GLU A 516 18.94 4.04 3.33
N PHE A 517 18.35 2.92 2.90
CA PHE A 517 17.23 2.29 3.60
C PHE A 517 17.67 1.48 4.82
N LYS A 518 18.86 0.89 4.82
CA LYS A 518 19.46 0.19 5.97
C LYS A 518 19.61 1.10 7.19
N GLY A 519 20.02 2.36 6.97
CA GLY A 519 20.04 3.39 8.03
C GLY A 519 18.66 3.73 8.59
N THR A 520 17.61 3.61 7.77
CA THR A 520 16.22 3.99 8.09
C THR A 520 15.42 2.85 8.77
N GLY A 521 15.75 1.59 8.42
CA GLY A 521 15.14 0.38 8.96
C GLY A 521 15.53 0.07 10.41
N ASN A 522 14.81 -0.88 11.01
CA ASN A 522 15.12 -1.42 12.33
C ASN A 522 15.02 -2.96 12.42
N SER A 523 14.76 -3.65 11.31
CA SER A 523 14.92 -5.11 11.17
C SER A 523 15.44 -5.43 9.77
N GLU A 524 16.33 -6.41 9.66
CA GLU A 524 16.90 -6.89 8.41
C GLU A 524 16.80 -8.42 8.36
N VAL A 525 16.25 -8.94 7.27
CA VAL A 525 16.23 -10.37 6.93
C VAL A 525 17.01 -10.54 5.65
N HIS A 526 18.18 -11.16 5.73
CA HIS A 526 19.06 -11.38 4.58
C HIS A 526 18.77 -12.73 3.93
N LEU A 527 18.65 -12.77 2.61
CA LEU A 527 18.54 -14.01 1.83
C LEU A 527 19.84 -14.23 1.05
N ASP A 528 20.43 -15.43 1.17
CA ASP A 528 21.67 -15.78 0.50
C ASP A 528 21.41 -16.66 -0.74
N ARG A 529 22.07 -16.29 -1.85
CA ARG A 529 21.89 -16.95 -3.15
C ARG A 529 22.51 -18.35 -3.20
N ARG A 530 23.60 -18.60 -2.48
CA ARG A 530 24.32 -19.88 -2.40
C ARG A 530 23.46 -20.94 -1.69
N ILE A 531 22.74 -20.54 -0.64
CA ILE A 531 21.75 -21.40 0.05
C ILE A 531 20.64 -21.81 -0.94
N THR A 532 20.14 -20.84 -1.72
CA THR A 532 19.12 -21.06 -2.77
C THR A 532 19.63 -21.97 -3.90
N GLU A 533 20.88 -21.79 -4.36
CA GLU A 533 21.53 -22.60 -5.39
C GLU A 533 21.65 -24.07 -4.96
N LYS A 534 21.87 -24.33 -3.66
CA LYS A 534 21.83 -25.69 -3.06
C LYS A 534 20.40 -26.22 -2.85
N ARG A 535 19.37 -25.44 -3.20
CA ARG A 535 17.92 -25.73 -2.99
C ARG A 535 17.52 -25.90 -1.52
N VAL A 536 18.23 -25.24 -0.61
CA VAL A 536 17.86 -25.19 0.81
C VAL A 536 16.92 -23.99 1.02
N TYR A 537 15.77 -24.25 1.64
CA TYR A 537 14.75 -23.23 1.92
C TYR A 537 14.25 -23.35 3.38
N PRO A 538 13.97 -22.23 4.07
CA PRO A 538 14.16 -20.84 3.63
C PRO A 538 15.65 -20.46 3.50
N ALA A 539 15.98 -19.61 2.53
CA ALA A 539 17.36 -19.25 2.20
C ALA A 539 17.94 -18.12 3.08
N ILE A 540 17.70 -18.18 4.40
CA ILE A 540 18.02 -17.08 5.34
C ILE A 540 19.49 -17.08 5.74
N GLY A 541 20.17 -15.95 5.54
CA GLY A 541 21.47 -15.64 6.14
C GLY A 541 21.31 -15.34 7.63
N VAL A 542 21.34 -16.39 8.47
CA VAL A 542 21.02 -16.32 9.92
C VAL A 542 21.95 -15.39 10.71
N ASN A 543 23.21 -15.25 10.28
CA ASN A 543 24.21 -14.42 10.96
C ASN A 543 24.06 -12.92 10.61
N ALA A 544 23.62 -12.61 9.38
CA ALA A 544 23.36 -11.24 8.93
C ALA A 544 21.98 -10.71 9.34
N SER A 545 21.03 -11.60 9.65
CA SER A 545 19.65 -11.25 9.98
C SER A 545 19.46 -10.89 11.46
N GLY A 546 18.65 -9.87 11.75
CA GLY A 546 18.38 -9.42 13.11
C GLY A 546 17.43 -8.22 13.23
N THR A 547 16.93 -8.00 14.44
CA THR A 547 16.03 -6.88 14.77
C THR A 547 16.63 -5.99 15.87
N ARG A 548 16.66 -4.67 15.64
CA ARG A 548 17.08 -3.70 16.66
C ARG A 548 16.04 -3.66 17.78
N ARG A 549 16.51 -3.69 19.03
CA ARG A 549 15.69 -3.74 20.25
C ARG A 549 14.76 -4.97 20.33
N GLU A 550 15.27 -6.14 19.93
CA GLU A 550 14.55 -7.41 20.11
C GLU A 550 14.23 -7.75 21.58
N ASP A 551 14.90 -7.09 22.54
CA ASP A 551 14.58 -7.12 23.98
C ASP A 551 13.18 -6.58 24.34
N TYR A 552 12.53 -5.83 23.44
CA TYR A 552 11.13 -5.39 23.61
C TYR A 552 10.11 -6.34 22.95
N LEU A 553 10.56 -7.39 22.26
CA LEU A 553 9.71 -8.33 21.49
C LEU A 553 9.84 -9.78 21.96
N ILE A 554 10.88 -10.11 22.72
CA ILE A 554 11.22 -11.46 23.15
C ILE A 554 11.43 -11.47 24.66
N GLU A 555 10.75 -12.39 25.36
CA GLU A 555 10.91 -12.59 26.79
C GLU A 555 12.38 -12.93 27.18
N PRO A 556 12.91 -12.42 28.30
CA PRO A 556 14.33 -12.55 28.65
C PRO A 556 14.88 -13.99 28.61
N ASP A 557 14.13 -14.95 29.15
CA ASP A 557 14.47 -16.38 29.16
C ASP A 557 14.59 -16.97 27.74
N LEU A 558 13.78 -16.50 26.80
CA LEU A 558 13.81 -16.95 25.40
C LEU A 558 14.96 -16.27 24.65
N LEU A 559 15.17 -14.97 24.90
CA LEU A 559 16.27 -14.19 24.32
C LEU A 559 17.64 -14.77 24.69
N GLN A 560 17.84 -15.21 25.93
CA GLN A 560 19.08 -15.87 26.35
C GLN A 560 19.35 -17.16 25.56
N LYS A 561 18.32 -17.97 25.28
CA LYS A 561 18.46 -19.20 24.48
C LYS A 561 18.76 -18.90 23.01
N ILE A 562 18.12 -17.87 22.45
CA ILE A 562 18.41 -17.38 21.09
C ILE A 562 19.85 -16.89 21.00
N TRP A 563 20.38 -16.23 22.03
CA TRP A 563 21.79 -15.80 22.04
C TRP A 563 22.77 -16.97 22.08
N ILE A 564 22.47 -18.04 22.82
CA ILE A 564 23.24 -19.30 22.81
C ILE A 564 23.20 -19.92 21.41
N LEU A 565 22.02 -20.00 20.78
CA LEU A 565 21.86 -20.50 19.42
C LEU A 565 22.66 -19.67 18.41
N ARG A 566 22.60 -18.33 18.46
CA ARG A 566 23.41 -17.46 17.59
C ARG A 566 24.92 -17.70 17.78
N LYS A 567 25.40 -17.90 19.01
CA LYS A 567 26.82 -18.24 19.26
C LYS A 567 27.23 -19.59 18.67
N LEU A 568 26.31 -20.57 18.64
CA LEU A 568 26.55 -21.88 18.03
C LEU A 568 26.58 -21.79 16.48
N LEU A 569 25.72 -20.96 15.88
CA LEU A 569 25.62 -20.79 14.42
C LEU A 569 26.71 -19.87 13.84
N HIS A 570 27.18 -18.88 14.58
CA HIS A 570 28.17 -17.89 14.11
C HIS A 570 29.47 -18.48 13.51
N PRO A 571 30.11 -19.54 14.07
CA PRO A 571 31.32 -20.12 13.48
C PRO A 571 31.06 -21.03 12.27
N MET A 572 29.81 -21.32 11.93
CA MET A 572 29.45 -22.14 10.76
C MET A 572 29.37 -21.29 9.50
N ASP A 573 29.71 -21.86 8.33
CA ASP A 573 29.31 -21.27 7.05
C ASP A 573 27.78 -21.20 6.94
N GLU A 574 27.26 -20.21 6.21
CA GLU A 574 25.83 -19.92 6.16
C GLU A 574 24.98 -21.09 5.64
N ILE A 575 25.49 -21.87 4.69
CA ILE A 575 24.81 -23.08 4.21
C ILE A 575 24.71 -24.11 5.34
N ALA A 576 25.82 -24.36 6.04
CA ALA A 576 25.86 -25.34 7.13
C ALA A 576 25.02 -24.89 8.34
N ALA A 577 25.03 -23.60 8.67
CA ALA A 577 24.19 -23.00 9.71
C ALA A 577 22.70 -23.18 9.41
N MET A 578 22.29 -22.93 8.17
CA MET A 578 20.91 -23.06 7.72
C MET A 578 20.48 -24.54 7.63
N GLU A 579 21.34 -25.44 7.16
CA GLU A 579 21.06 -26.89 7.16
C GLU A 579 20.95 -27.46 8.57
N PHE A 580 21.83 -27.06 9.50
CA PHE A 580 21.73 -27.44 10.91
C PHE A 580 20.42 -26.95 11.55
N LEU A 581 20.07 -25.67 11.35
CA LEU A 581 18.82 -25.12 11.88
C LEU A 581 17.60 -25.82 11.28
N LEU A 582 17.61 -26.11 9.98
CA LEU A 582 16.54 -26.81 9.27
C LEU A 582 16.35 -28.25 9.78
N ASP A 583 17.43 -28.99 10.05
CA ASP A 583 17.39 -30.33 10.65
C ASP A 583 16.70 -30.30 12.03
N LYS A 584 17.08 -29.37 12.91
CA LYS A 584 16.48 -29.23 14.24
C LYS A 584 15.03 -28.71 14.19
N MET A 585 14.71 -27.84 13.24
CA MET A 585 13.34 -27.36 13.04
C MET A 585 12.42 -28.46 12.51
N LYS A 586 12.91 -29.38 11.67
CA LYS A 586 12.13 -30.53 11.17
C LYS A 586 11.85 -31.60 12.23
N SER A 587 12.69 -31.73 13.26
CA SER A 587 12.50 -32.72 14.32
C SER A 587 11.48 -32.30 15.40
N THR A 588 10.95 -31.08 15.31
CA THR A 588 10.05 -30.47 16.29
C THR A 588 8.91 -29.73 15.59
N LYS A 589 7.74 -29.59 16.23
CA LYS A 589 6.59 -28.88 15.64
C LYS A 589 6.54 -27.41 16.00
N SER A 590 7.10 -27.04 17.15
CA SER A 590 7.10 -25.65 17.65
C SER A 590 8.49 -25.19 18.08
N ASN A 591 8.65 -23.86 18.21
CA ASN A 591 9.86 -23.27 18.76
C ASN A 591 10.06 -23.62 20.25
N ASP A 592 8.98 -23.77 21.01
CA ASP A 592 9.06 -24.19 22.42
C ASP A 592 9.56 -25.63 22.55
N GLU A 593 9.13 -26.55 21.68
CA GLU A 593 9.66 -27.92 21.61
C GLU A 593 11.15 -27.93 21.22
N PHE A 594 11.55 -27.09 20.26
CA PHE A 594 12.95 -26.92 19.84
C PHE A 594 13.84 -26.44 20.99
N PHE A 595 13.43 -25.43 21.76
CA PHE A 595 14.16 -25.03 22.96
C PHE A 595 14.05 -26.02 24.12
N GLY A 596 13.03 -26.87 24.13
CA GLY A 596 12.91 -28.00 25.07
C GLY A 596 13.90 -29.13 24.76
N SER A 597 14.19 -29.41 23.48
CA SER A 597 15.11 -30.47 23.08
C SER A 597 16.58 -30.09 23.25
N MET A 598 16.95 -28.82 23.02
CA MET A 598 18.32 -28.31 23.25
C MET A 598 18.75 -28.26 24.74
N LYS A 599 17.85 -28.57 25.68
CA LYS A 599 18.18 -28.70 27.12
C LYS A 599 18.61 -30.12 27.54
N ARG A 600 18.56 -31.10 26.62
CA ARG A 600 18.85 -32.51 26.88
C ARG A 600 20.22 -32.93 26.34
#